data_AF-A0A842U840-F1
#
_entry.id   AF-A0A842U840-F1
#
_cell.length_a   1.000
_cell.length_b   1.000
_cell.length_c   1.000
_cell.angle_alpha   90.00
_cell.angle_beta   90.00
_cell.angle_gamma   90.00
#
_symmetry.space_group_name_H-M   'P 1'
#
loop_
_entity.id
_entity.type
_entity.pdbx_description
1 polymer ?
#
loop_
_entity_poly.entity_id
_entity_poly.type
_entity_poly.pdbx_seq_one_letter_code
_entity_poly.pdbx_strand_id
1 'polypeptide(L)'
;MKNMAILGIGVILIPIGFIVDFIFEVGDYVLEIFVFLGFVMVVIFINTTFYRNRNKAANLVLIMVIFLGIVQILLFYLYSDVFLQRGFHHYLTRTFDLIYVLLVYEWFAYSCYSAYKRLKDQNIKPWIKARYRLLAISSFVMGFHSIPEFFLPKNVEWGDPNHPISLLLFGVVAIMSIVYGIIFSISWFMPRKLKNYYNKEYKKETDKEYTEEELMNLIKDQLNEKG
;
A
#
# COMPACT_ATOMS: atom_id res chain seq x y z
N MET A 1 -12.00 -5.44 -12.73
CA MET A 1 -10.81 -5.17 -13.56
C MET A 1 -10.36 -3.71 -13.47
N LYS A 2 -11.25 -2.73 -13.66
CA LYS A 2 -10.93 -1.29 -13.58
C LYS A 2 -10.09 -0.87 -12.36
N ASN A 3 -10.46 -1.27 -11.15
CA ASN A 3 -9.70 -0.90 -9.94
C ASN A 3 -8.28 -1.49 -9.92
N MET A 4 -8.10 -2.73 -10.37
CA MET A 4 -6.76 -3.34 -10.41
C MET A 4 -5.86 -2.67 -11.45
N ALA A 5 -6.44 -2.18 -12.56
CA ALA A 5 -5.69 -1.38 -13.52
C ALA A 5 -5.24 -0.05 -12.90
N ILE A 6 -6.10 0.62 -12.13
CA ILE A 6 -5.74 1.84 -11.39
C ILE A 6 -4.58 1.58 -10.42
N LEU A 7 -4.65 0.52 -9.62
CA LEU A 7 -3.55 0.14 -8.72
C LEU A 7 -2.27 -0.17 -9.49
N GLY A 8 -2.37 -0.94 -10.57
CA GLY A 8 -1.23 -1.31 -11.41
C GLY A 8 -0.54 -0.08 -12.01
N ILE A 9 -1.32 0.85 -12.58
CA ILE A 9 -0.80 2.13 -13.10
C ILE A 9 -0.13 2.91 -11.97
N GLY A 10 -0.79 3.05 -10.82
CA GLY A 10 -0.24 3.80 -9.68
C GLY A 10 1.10 3.25 -9.19
N VAL A 11 1.20 1.92 -9.02
CA VAL A 11 2.42 1.26 -8.57
C VAL A 11 3.53 1.29 -9.62
N ILE A 12 3.20 1.30 -10.91
CA ILE A 12 4.18 1.37 -12.01
C ILE A 12 4.69 2.80 -12.24
N LEU A 13 3.87 3.84 -12.01
CA LEU A 13 4.31 5.23 -12.18
C LEU A 13 5.48 5.60 -11.27
N ILE A 14 5.49 5.09 -10.04
CA ILE A 14 6.56 5.36 -9.06
C ILE A 14 7.95 4.96 -9.61
N PRO A 15 8.23 3.68 -9.95
CA PRO A 15 9.51 3.28 -10.51
C PRO A 15 9.79 3.90 -11.88
N ILE A 16 8.76 4.22 -12.69
CA ILE A 16 8.97 4.98 -13.93
C ILE A 16 9.56 6.35 -13.64
N GLY A 17 9.08 7.04 -12.60
CA GLY A 17 9.64 8.33 -12.17
C GLY A 17 11.14 8.22 -11.90
N PHE A 18 11.55 7.22 -11.11
CA PHE A 18 12.97 6.97 -10.82
C PHE A 18 13.79 6.65 -12.07
N ILE A 19 13.24 5.86 -13.00
CA ILE A 19 13.92 5.53 -14.26
C ILE A 19 14.06 6.76 -15.16
N VAL A 20 13.01 7.58 -15.26
CA VAL A 20 13.02 8.81 -16.07
C VAL A 20 14.04 9.80 -15.51
N ASP A 21 14.04 10.02 -14.20
CA ASP A 21 15.02 10.89 -13.56
C ASP A 21 16.45 10.38 -13.76
N PHE A 22 16.68 9.08 -13.57
CA PHE A 22 17.98 8.45 -13.77
C PHE A 22 18.51 8.53 -15.22
N ILE A 23 17.64 8.41 -16.22
CA ILE A 23 18.05 8.40 -17.64
C ILE A 23 18.21 9.82 -18.20
N PHE A 24 17.32 10.73 -17.81
CA PHE A 24 17.19 12.04 -18.45
C PHE A 24 17.65 13.21 -17.58
N GLU A 25 18.02 12.97 -16.31
CA GLU A 25 18.49 13.98 -15.35
C GLU A 25 17.53 15.19 -15.27
N VAL A 26 16.23 14.90 -15.32
CA VAL A 26 15.15 15.91 -15.38
C VAL A 26 14.87 16.58 -14.03
N GLY A 27 15.46 16.04 -12.96
CA GLY A 27 15.45 16.61 -11.61
C GLY A 27 14.35 16.04 -10.73
N ASP A 28 14.60 16.09 -9.41
CA ASP A 28 13.75 15.51 -8.36
C ASP A 28 12.27 15.93 -8.43
N TYR A 29 11.96 17.14 -8.91
CA TYR A 29 10.57 17.59 -9.01
C TYR A 29 9.77 16.78 -10.06
N VAL A 30 10.40 16.26 -11.12
CA VAL A 30 9.73 15.39 -12.10
C VAL A 30 9.46 14.03 -11.48
N LEU A 31 10.44 13.47 -10.76
CA LEU A 31 10.25 12.26 -9.97
C LEU A 31 9.04 12.39 -9.04
N GLU A 32 8.93 13.50 -8.31
CA GLU A 32 7.82 13.77 -7.40
C GLU A 32 6.46 13.84 -8.11
N ILE A 33 6.38 14.30 -9.36
CA ILE A 33 5.14 14.26 -10.14
C ILE A 33 4.69 12.82 -10.37
N PHE A 34 5.61 11.91 -10.68
CA PHE A 34 5.29 10.48 -10.86
C PHE A 34 4.88 9.82 -9.55
N VAL A 35 5.58 10.12 -8.45
CA VAL A 35 5.22 9.64 -7.10
C VAL A 35 3.83 10.13 -6.72
N PHE A 36 3.56 11.42 -6.90
CA PHE A 36 2.25 12.05 -6.66
C PHE A 36 1.12 11.34 -7.40
N LEU A 37 1.27 11.17 -8.72
CA LEU A 37 0.27 10.47 -9.53
C LEU A 37 0.09 9.01 -9.07
N GLY A 38 1.19 8.35 -8.73
CA GLY A 38 1.19 6.99 -8.18
C GLY A 38 0.36 6.88 -6.91
N PHE A 39 0.62 7.76 -5.94
CA PHE A 39 -0.05 7.78 -4.64
C PHE A 39 -1.53 8.14 -4.76
N VAL A 40 -1.87 9.13 -5.60
CA VAL A 40 -3.28 9.46 -5.88
C VAL A 40 -4.01 8.24 -6.46
N MET A 41 -3.41 7.52 -7.41
CA MET A 41 -4.01 6.30 -7.99
C MET A 41 -4.17 5.18 -6.95
N VAL A 42 -3.18 4.97 -6.07
CA VAL A 42 -3.28 4.01 -4.97
C VAL A 42 -4.46 4.35 -4.05
N VAL A 43 -4.64 5.63 -3.70
CA VAL A 43 -5.74 6.05 -2.82
C VAL A 43 -7.10 5.96 -3.50
N ILE A 44 -7.19 6.30 -4.79
CA ILE A 44 -8.40 6.05 -5.59
C ILE A 44 -8.74 4.55 -5.60
N PHE A 45 -7.74 3.68 -5.77
CA PHE A 45 -7.92 2.24 -5.69
C PHE A 45 -8.46 1.82 -4.31
N ILE A 46 -7.89 2.32 -3.22
CA ILE A 46 -8.33 2.01 -1.85
C ILE A 46 -9.80 2.43 -1.66
N ASN A 47 -10.13 3.66 -2.05
CA ASN A 47 -11.47 4.23 -1.89
C ASN A 47 -12.51 3.42 -2.69
N THR A 48 -12.19 3.11 -3.94
CA THR A 48 -13.11 2.37 -4.84
C THR A 48 -13.24 0.89 -4.47
N THR A 49 -12.22 0.30 -3.84
CA THR A 49 -12.19 -1.13 -3.51
C THR A 49 -12.71 -1.44 -2.11
N PHE A 50 -12.39 -0.61 -1.12
CA PHE A 50 -12.73 -0.88 0.29
C PHE A 50 -13.88 -0.02 0.82
N TYR A 51 -14.16 1.15 0.22
CA TYR A 51 -15.08 2.15 0.80
C TYR A 51 -16.20 2.64 -0.14
N ARG A 52 -16.40 1.96 -1.27
CA ARG A 52 -17.33 2.31 -2.37
C ARG A 52 -18.56 3.11 -1.91
N ASN A 53 -18.54 4.42 -2.17
CA ASN A 53 -19.61 5.41 -1.96
C ASN A 53 -20.17 5.58 -0.53
N ARG A 54 -19.48 5.11 0.52
CA ARG A 54 -20.08 5.14 1.88
C ARG A 54 -19.21 5.79 2.96
N ASN A 55 -17.95 6.14 2.69
CA ASN A 55 -17.06 6.66 3.71
C ASN A 55 -16.53 8.07 3.39
N LYS A 56 -17.02 9.08 4.13
CA LYS A 56 -16.50 10.46 4.06
C LYS A 56 -15.01 10.53 4.41
N ALA A 57 -14.52 9.66 5.30
CA ALA A 57 -13.11 9.62 5.68
C ALA A 57 -12.21 9.22 4.50
N ALA A 58 -12.66 8.28 3.65
CA ALA A 58 -11.89 7.85 2.48
C ALA A 58 -11.69 9.00 1.47
N ASN A 59 -12.74 9.81 1.25
CA ASN A 59 -12.65 11.00 0.41
C ASN A 59 -11.76 12.08 1.05
N LEU A 60 -11.81 12.23 2.37
CA LEU A 60 -10.94 13.15 3.10
C LEU A 60 -9.45 12.77 2.94
N VAL A 61 -9.12 11.48 3.05
CA VAL A 61 -7.73 10.99 2.80
C VAL A 61 -7.30 11.32 1.38
N LEU A 62 -8.15 11.13 0.37
CA LEU A 62 -7.81 11.50 -1.01
C LEU A 62 -7.51 13.00 -1.16
N ILE A 63 -8.34 13.87 -0.54
CA ILE A 63 -8.10 15.32 -0.56
C ILE A 63 -6.79 15.67 0.13
N MET A 64 -6.51 15.07 1.30
CA MET A 64 -5.26 15.28 2.04
C MET A 64 -4.04 14.81 1.23
N VAL A 65 -4.13 13.67 0.55
CA VAL A 65 -3.07 13.14 -0.33
C VAL A 65 -2.83 14.07 -1.52
N ILE A 66 -3.89 14.62 -2.11
CA ILE A 66 -3.75 15.61 -3.20
C ILE A 66 -3.06 16.87 -2.68
N PHE A 67 -3.52 17.39 -1.54
CA PHE A 67 -2.95 18.60 -0.93
C PHE A 67 -1.48 18.42 -0.56
N LEU A 68 -1.14 17.33 0.15
CA LEU A 68 0.23 17.02 0.55
C LEU A 68 1.14 16.81 -0.67
N GLY A 69 0.66 16.13 -1.70
CA GLY A 69 1.42 15.94 -2.93
C GLY A 69 1.73 17.26 -3.66
N ILE A 70 0.77 18.20 -3.71
CA ILE A 70 1.02 19.53 -4.28
C ILE A 70 2.06 20.28 -3.45
N VAL A 71 1.94 20.25 -2.12
CA VAL A 71 2.93 20.87 -1.22
C VAL A 71 4.31 20.25 -1.43
N GLN A 72 4.39 18.93 -1.56
CA GLN A 72 5.65 18.21 -1.77
C GLN A 72 6.32 18.59 -3.08
N ILE A 73 5.58 18.61 -4.19
CA ILE A 73 6.09 19.05 -5.50
C ILE A 73 6.60 20.49 -5.41
N LEU A 74 5.88 21.39 -4.73
CA LEU A 74 6.33 22.78 -4.54
C LEU A 74 7.60 22.86 -3.69
N LEU A 75 7.73 22.07 -2.63
CA LEU A 75 8.94 22.03 -1.81
C LEU A 75 10.13 21.53 -2.62
N PHE A 76 9.98 20.47 -3.41
CA PHE A 76 11.04 19.99 -4.28
C PHE A 76 11.38 20.97 -5.41
N TYR A 77 10.38 21.64 -6.00
CA TYR A 77 10.64 22.67 -7.01
C TYR A 77 11.41 23.87 -6.46
N LEU A 78 11.11 24.30 -5.22
CA LEU A 78 11.74 25.47 -4.59
C LEU A 78 13.11 25.15 -3.95
N TYR A 79 13.31 23.91 -3.49
CA TYR A 79 14.46 23.51 -2.66
C TYR A 79 15.21 22.28 -3.20
N SER A 80 15.12 21.99 -4.50
CA SER A 80 15.84 20.86 -5.14
C SER A 80 17.35 21.00 -5.09
N ASP A 81 17.89 22.22 -5.07
CA ASP A 81 19.33 22.44 -5.06
C ASP A 81 19.96 21.95 -3.73
N VAL A 82 20.96 21.07 -3.83
CA VAL A 82 21.74 20.54 -2.69
C VAL A 82 22.31 21.68 -1.84
N PHE A 83 22.64 22.83 -2.43
CA PHE A 83 23.09 24.02 -1.71
C PHE A 83 21.98 24.73 -0.92
N LEU A 84 20.72 24.62 -1.36
CA LEU A 84 19.52 25.14 -0.67
C LEU A 84 18.98 24.16 0.39
N GLN A 85 19.36 22.88 0.35
CA GLN A 85 19.05 21.89 1.39
C GLN A 85 19.89 22.06 2.68
N ARG A 86 20.27 23.30 3.02
CA ARG A 86 20.99 23.62 4.26
C ARG A 86 20.00 23.94 5.37
N GLY A 87 20.02 23.14 6.43
CA GLY A 87 19.33 23.46 7.69
C GLY A 87 17.86 23.05 7.72
N PHE A 88 16.96 24.01 7.89
CA PHE A 88 15.54 23.77 8.16
C PHE A 88 14.79 23.15 6.97
N HIS A 89 15.08 23.60 5.74
CA HIS A 89 14.37 23.15 4.53
C HIS A 89 14.55 21.65 4.26
N HIS A 90 15.73 21.10 4.56
CA HIS A 90 15.98 19.65 4.46
C HIS A 90 15.01 18.85 5.33
N TYR A 91 14.90 19.18 6.62
CA TYR A 91 13.98 18.48 7.51
C TYR A 91 12.52 18.75 7.17
N LEU A 92 12.19 19.94 6.64
CA LEU A 92 10.84 20.27 6.22
C LEU A 92 10.37 19.33 5.10
N THR A 93 11.14 19.19 4.02
CA THR A 93 10.81 18.33 2.88
C THR A 93 10.66 16.86 3.30
N ARG A 94 11.59 16.34 4.12
CA ARG A 94 11.50 14.96 4.64
C ARG A 94 10.33 14.75 5.60
N THR A 95 9.95 15.79 6.37
CA THR A 95 8.77 15.72 7.25
C THR A 95 7.48 15.62 6.46
N PHE A 96 7.33 16.45 5.43
CA PHE A 96 6.17 16.37 4.55
C PHE A 96 6.14 15.06 3.76
N ASP A 97 7.30 14.59 3.29
CA ASP A 97 7.40 13.27 2.64
C ASP A 97 6.92 12.15 3.56
N LEU A 98 7.43 12.09 4.79
CA LEU A 98 7.07 11.06 5.76
C LEU A 98 5.57 11.08 6.07
N ILE A 99 4.98 12.26 6.30
CA ILE A 99 3.54 12.38 6.54
C ILE A 99 2.77 11.89 5.31
N TYR A 100 3.25 12.23 4.11
CA TYR A 100 2.62 11.86 2.84
C TYR A 100 2.65 10.34 2.60
N VAL A 101 3.82 9.72 2.74
CA VAL A 101 4.05 8.27 2.60
C VAL A 101 3.28 7.50 3.66
N LEU A 102 3.36 7.91 4.94
CA LEU A 102 2.58 7.29 6.01
C LEU A 102 1.08 7.37 5.72
N LEU A 103 0.57 8.54 5.33
CA LEU A 103 -0.86 8.69 5.05
C LEU A 103 -1.34 7.71 3.98
N VAL A 104 -0.59 7.54 2.90
CA VAL A 104 -0.97 6.65 1.79
C VAL A 104 -0.86 5.18 2.19
N TYR A 105 0.30 4.77 2.70
CA TYR A 105 0.59 3.36 2.92
C TYR A 105 0.01 2.81 4.22
N GLU A 106 -0.09 3.61 5.30
CA GLU A 106 -0.81 3.19 6.51
C GLU A 106 -2.31 3.16 6.27
N TRP A 107 -2.86 4.08 5.46
CA TRP A 107 -4.25 3.97 5.03
C TRP A 107 -4.50 2.70 4.23
N PHE A 108 -3.56 2.31 3.36
CA PHE A 108 -3.64 1.06 2.63
C PHE A 108 -3.54 -0.15 3.57
N ALA A 109 -2.58 -0.14 4.49
CA ALA A 109 -2.38 -1.20 5.47
C ALA A 109 -3.63 -1.40 6.33
N TYR A 110 -4.18 -0.31 6.86
CA TYR A 110 -5.42 -0.30 7.63
C TYR A 110 -6.60 -0.84 6.82
N SER A 111 -6.74 -0.41 5.56
CA SER A 111 -7.83 -0.85 4.68
C SER A 111 -7.77 -2.37 4.42
N CYS A 112 -6.58 -2.89 4.14
CA CYS A 112 -6.33 -4.32 3.96
C CYS A 112 -6.54 -5.11 5.25
N TYR A 113 -6.05 -4.62 6.39
CA TYR A 113 -6.24 -5.27 7.68
C TYR A 113 -7.71 -5.30 8.10
N SER A 114 -8.44 -4.20 7.89
CA SER A 114 -9.88 -4.11 8.14
C SER A 114 -10.64 -5.12 7.27
N ALA A 115 -10.27 -5.26 6.00
CA ALA A 115 -10.84 -6.29 5.12
C ALA A 115 -10.51 -7.70 5.61
N TYR A 116 -9.27 -7.97 6.00
CA TYR A 116 -8.88 -9.25 6.60
C TYR A 116 -9.73 -9.57 7.84
N LYS A 117 -9.90 -8.62 8.77
CA LYS A 117 -10.69 -8.80 9.99
C LYS A 117 -12.15 -9.11 9.70
N ARG A 118 -12.76 -8.52 8.66
CA ARG A 118 -14.13 -8.85 8.23
C ARG A 118 -14.26 -10.24 7.62
N LEU A 119 -13.23 -10.68 6.91
CA LEU A 119 -13.24 -11.95 6.17
C LEU A 119 -12.72 -13.14 6.99
N LYS A 120 -12.04 -12.90 8.12
CA LYS A 120 -11.33 -13.95 8.87
C LYS A 120 -12.28 -15.07 9.32
N ASP A 121 -13.50 -14.73 9.72
CA ASP A 121 -14.51 -15.66 10.24
C ASP A 121 -15.46 -16.18 9.14
N GLN A 122 -15.37 -15.64 7.91
CA GLN A 122 -16.24 -16.06 6.80
C GLN A 122 -15.73 -17.35 6.18
N ASN A 123 -16.65 -18.20 5.69
CA ASN A 123 -16.31 -19.43 4.97
C ASN A 123 -15.86 -19.14 3.52
N ILE A 124 -14.74 -18.44 3.38
CA ILE A 124 -14.09 -18.17 2.11
C ILE A 124 -12.73 -18.88 2.05
N LYS A 125 -12.23 -19.08 0.83
CA LYS A 125 -10.92 -19.70 0.61
C LYS A 125 -9.81 -18.99 1.42
N PRO A 126 -9.07 -19.69 2.30
CA PRO A 126 -8.10 -19.07 3.21
C PRO A 126 -7.01 -18.24 2.52
N TRP A 127 -6.59 -18.60 1.30
CA TRP A 127 -5.62 -17.81 0.54
C TRP A 127 -6.09 -16.38 0.25
N ILE A 128 -7.41 -16.13 0.17
CA ILE A 128 -7.98 -14.79 0.01
C ILE A 128 -7.77 -13.97 1.29
N LYS A 129 -7.98 -14.59 2.46
CA LYS A 129 -7.71 -13.98 3.78
C LYS A 129 -6.21 -13.65 3.90
N ALA A 130 -5.36 -14.61 3.52
CA ALA A 130 -3.91 -14.44 3.53
C ALA A 130 -3.45 -13.29 2.63
N ARG A 131 -4.04 -13.12 1.43
CA ARG A 131 -3.75 -11.98 0.55
C ARG A 131 -3.92 -10.64 1.28
N TYR A 132 -5.06 -10.41 1.94
CA TYR A 132 -5.29 -9.14 2.63
C TYR A 132 -4.34 -8.94 3.82
N ARG A 133 -4.00 -10.01 4.53
CA ARG A 133 -2.99 -9.97 5.59
C ARG A 133 -1.61 -9.58 5.05
N LEU A 134 -1.17 -10.21 3.95
CA LEU A 134 0.13 -9.93 3.34
C LEU A 134 0.19 -8.50 2.78
N LEU A 135 -0.88 -8.03 2.12
CA LEU A 135 -0.97 -6.63 1.66
C LEU A 135 -0.89 -5.65 2.82
N ALA A 136 -1.55 -5.94 3.95
CA ALA A 136 -1.46 -5.09 5.13
C ALA A 136 -0.01 -5.00 5.65
N ILE A 137 0.69 -6.14 5.75
CA ILE A 137 2.08 -6.21 6.20
C ILE A 137 3.01 -5.46 5.22
N SER A 138 2.88 -5.70 3.91
CA SER A 138 3.74 -5.02 2.93
C SER A 138 3.53 -3.51 2.96
N SER A 139 2.28 -3.06 2.99
CA SER A 139 1.98 -1.63 3.01
C SER A 139 2.46 -0.98 4.32
N PHE A 140 2.34 -1.66 5.46
CA PHE A 140 2.90 -1.18 6.72
C PHE A 140 4.42 -0.98 6.63
N VAL A 141 5.17 -1.96 6.08
CA VAL A 141 6.62 -1.80 5.86
C VAL A 141 6.92 -0.59 4.98
N MET A 142 6.13 -0.38 3.92
CA MET A 142 6.31 0.76 3.01
C MET A 142 5.94 2.10 3.67
N GLY A 143 5.03 2.13 4.64
CA GLY A 143 4.70 3.34 5.41
C GLY A 143 5.89 3.95 6.14
N PHE A 144 6.84 3.11 6.60
CA PHE A 144 8.05 3.55 7.28
C PHE A 144 9.26 3.74 6.36
N HIS A 145 9.07 3.60 5.05
CA HIS A 145 10.14 3.63 4.07
C HIS A 145 10.93 4.94 4.06
N SER A 146 10.29 6.09 4.31
CA SER A 146 10.96 7.40 4.31
C SER A 146 11.65 7.77 5.62
N ILE A 147 11.52 6.96 6.69
CA ILE A 147 12.17 7.28 7.98
C ILE A 147 13.70 7.35 7.87
N PRO A 148 14.39 6.39 7.21
CA PRO A 148 15.84 6.45 7.06
C PRO A 148 16.35 7.77 6.46
N GLU A 149 15.55 8.43 5.63
CA GLU A 149 15.95 9.67 4.96
C GLU A 149 16.20 10.84 5.92
N PHE A 150 15.62 10.83 7.13
CA PHE A 150 15.91 11.82 8.17
C PHE A 150 17.32 11.78 8.71
N PHE A 151 17.96 10.62 8.58
CA PHE A 151 19.31 10.40 9.07
C PHE A 151 20.36 10.72 8.00
N LEU A 152 19.94 11.15 6.81
CA LEU A 152 20.85 11.58 5.75
C LEU A 152 21.68 12.78 6.26
N PRO A 153 23.01 12.71 6.16
CA PRO A 153 23.85 13.85 6.49
C PRO A 153 23.54 15.04 5.58
N LYS A 154 23.60 16.25 6.13
CA LYS A 154 23.35 17.49 5.37
C LYS A 154 24.43 17.67 4.30
N ASN A 155 24.03 18.17 3.13
CA ASN A 155 24.91 18.39 1.97
C ASN A 155 25.56 17.12 1.41
N VAL A 156 24.95 15.95 1.66
CA VAL A 156 25.40 14.69 1.08
C VAL A 156 24.32 14.21 0.13
N GLU A 157 24.73 13.82 -1.08
CA GLU A 157 23.83 13.26 -2.07
C GLU A 157 23.28 11.91 -1.59
N TRP A 158 22.03 11.63 -1.95
CA TRP A 158 21.36 10.39 -1.59
C TRP A 158 22.02 9.20 -2.29
N GLY A 159 22.55 8.25 -1.51
CA GLY A 159 23.26 7.09 -2.05
C GLY A 159 24.71 7.36 -2.48
N ASP A 160 25.32 8.47 -2.06
CA ASP A 160 26.73 8.78 -2.35
C ASP A 160 27.67 7.63 -1.91
N PRO A 161 28.40 6.97 -2.84
CA PRO A 161 29.27 5.85 -2.53
C PRO A 161 30.49 6.26 -1.69
N ASN A 162 30.87 7.54 -1.69
CA ASN A 162 31.98 8.06 -0.89
C ASN A 162 31.58 8.36 0.55
N HIS A 163 30.28 8.36 0.85
CA HIS A 163 29.75 8.66 2.18
C HIS A 163 29.05 7.43 2.80
N PRO A 164 29.72 6.67 3.70
CA PRO A 164 29.20 5.39 4.20
C PRO A 164 27.80 5.45 4.80
N ILE A 165 27.46 6.54 5.51
CA ILE A 165 26.12 6.72 6.09
C ILE A 165 25.05 6.87 5.00
N SER A 166 25.31 7.65 3.94
CA SER A 166 24.36 7.85 2.84
C SER A 166 24.12 6.53 2.12
N LEU A 167 25.20 5.80 1.81
CA LEU A 167 25.13 4.48 1.19
C LEU A 167 24.36 3.46 2.05
N LEU A 168 24.58 3.45 3.37
CA LEU A 168 23.87 2.57 4.29
C LEU A 168 22.36 2.86 4.30
N LEU A 169 21.98 4.13 4.42
CA LEU A 169 20.57 4.54 4.45
C LEU A 169 19.86 4.21 3.12
N PHE A 170 20.51 4.50 2.00
CA PHE A 170 20.05 4.07 0.68
C PHE A 170 19.83 2.56 0.62
N GLY A 171 20.80 1.76 1.12
CA GLY A 171 20.69 0.31 1.16
C GLY A 171 19.50 -0.19 2.00
N VAL A 172 19.24 0.42 3.17
CA VAL A 172 18.08 0.10 4.02
C VAL A 172 16.77 0.37 3.27
N VAL A 173 16.65 1.54 2.66
CA VAL A 173 15.48 1.97 1.89
C VAL A 173 15.25 1.03 0.68
N ALA A 174 16.31 0.69 -0.04
CA ALA A 174 16.26 -0.27 -1.15
C ALA A 174 15.79 -1.66 -0.70
N ILE A 175 16.31 -2.17 0.43
CA ILE A 175 15.88 -3.47 0.99
C ILE A 175 14.39 -3.42 1.37
N MET A 176 13.93 -2.35 2.01
CA MET A 176 12.51 -2.17 2.35
C MET A 176 11.63 -2.18 1.11
N SER A 177 12.02 -1.45 0.06
CA SER A 177 11.34 -1.44 -1.25
C SER A 177 11.30 -2.82 -1.92
N ILE A 178 12.39 -3.58 -1.87
CA ILE A 178 12.44 -4.95 -2.41
C ILE A 178 11.51 -5.87 -1.62
N VAL A 179 11.55 -5.82 -0.28
CA VAL A 179 10.66 -6.60 0.58
C VAL A 179 9.20 -6.28 0.31
N TYR A 180 8.86 -4.98 0.20
CA TYR A 180 7.54 -4.54 -0.21
C TYR A 180 7.15 -5.13 -1.57
N GLY A 181 7.98 -4.96 -2.60
CA GLY A 181 7.70 -5.42 -3.96
C GLY A 181 7.48 -6.94 -4.05
N ILE A 182 8.28 -7.73 -3.33
CA ILE A 182 8.14 -9.19 -3.27
C ILE A 182 6.81 -9.57 -2.59
N ILE A 183 6.54 -9.07 -1.38
CA ILE A 183 5.34 -9.44 -0.63
C ILE A 183 4.08 -8.95 -1.35
N PHE A 184 4.10 -7.73 -1.89
CA PHE A 184 3.01 -7.16 -2.66
C PHE A 184 2.70 -8.00 -3.91
N SER A 185 3.73 -8.38 -4.67
CA SER A 185 3.58 -9.23 -5.86
C SER A 185 3.05 -10.62 -5.50
N ILE A 186 3.60 -11.27 -4.46
CA ILE A 186 3.13 -12.57 -3.98
C ILE A 186 1.66 -12.47 -3.55
N SER A 187 1.24 -11.38 -2.92
CA SER A 187 -0.15 -11.19 -2.49
C SER A 187 -1.14 -11.16 -3.66
N TRP A 188 -0.76 -10.49 -4.76
CA TRP A 188 -1.62 -10.37 -5.93
C TRP A 188 -1.64 -11.63 -6.78
N PHE A 189 -0.46 -12.14 -7.17
CA PHE A 189 -0.35 -13.31 -8.04
C PHE A 189 -0.67 -14.61 -7.28
N MET A 190 -0.22 -14.71 -6.03
CA MET A 190 -0.37 -15.85 -5.12
C MET A 190 -0.09 -17.21 -5.81
N PRO A 191 1.15 -17.72 -5.76
CA PRO A 191 1.53 -18.93 -6.49
C PRO A 191 0.73 -20.17 -6.03
N ARG A 192 0.57 -21.15 -6.93
CA ARG A 192 -0.23 -22.37 -6.67
C ARG A 192 0.19 -23.09 -5.38
N LYS A 193 1.51 -23.21 -5.14
CA LYS A 193 2.05 -23.81 -3.92
C LYS A 193 1.55 -23.11 -2.65
N LEU A 194 1.51 -21.78 -2.65
CA LEU A 194 1.07 -20.98 -1.51
C LEU A 194 -0.45 -21.02 -1.34
N LYS A 195 -1.21 -21.03 -2.45
CA LYS A 195 -2.66 -21.27 -2.41
C LYS A 195 -2.98 -22.64 -1.78
N ASN A 196 -2.28 -23.69 -2.21
CA ASN A 196 -2.46 -25.03 -1.67
C ASN A 196 -2.07 -25.09 -0.20
N TYR A 197 -0.98 -24.43 0.20
CA TYR A 197 -0.56 -24.33 1.59
C TYR A 197 -1.65 -23.72 2.49
N TYR A 198 -2.24 -22.58 2.08
CA TYR A 198 -3.31 -21.95 2.86
C TYR A 198 -4.63 -22.74 2.83
N ASN A 199 -4.91 -23.47 1.75
CA ASN A 199 -6.18 -24.18 1.58
C ASN A 199 -6.18 -25.63 2.12
N LYS A 200 -5.12 -26.12 2.77
CA LYS A 200 -4.98 -27.54 3.16
C LYS A 200 -6.18 -28.09 3.93
N GLU A 201 -6.77 -27.27 4.79
CA GLU A 201 -7.90 -27.66 5.65
C GLU A 201 -9.23 -27.05 5.20
N TYR A 202 -9.24 -26.34 4.07
CA TYR A 202 -10.44 -25.70 3.57
C TYR A 202 -11.38 -26.73 2.96
N LYS A 203 -12.41 -27.08 3.72
CA LYS A 203 -13.60 -27.72 3.18
C LYS A 203 -14.52 -26.63 2.69
N LYS A 204 -14.75 -26.56 1.37
CA LYS A 204 -15.84 -25.76 0.84
C LYS A 204 -17.11 -26.33 1.50
N GLU A 205 -17.87 -25.52 2.24
CA GLU A 205 -19.25 -25.92 2.51
C GLU A 205 -19.87 -26.05 1.13
N THR A 206 -20.10 -27.30 0.72
CA THR A 206 -21.06 -27.58 -0.33
C THR A 206 -22.30 -26.80 0.06
N ASP A 207 -22.80 -25.96 -0.86
CA ASP A 207 -24.18 -25.50 -0.78
C ASP A 207 -24.98 -26.76 -0.48
N LYS A 208 -25.47 -26.90 0.75
CA LYS A 208 -26.29 -28.05 1.12
C LYS A 208 -27.56 -27.84 0.31
N GLU A 209 -27.65 -28.52 -0.83
CA GLU A 209 -28.94 -28.81 -1.45
C GLU A 209 -29.65 -29.70 -0.45
N TYR A 210 -30.37 -29.05 0.48
CA TYR A 210 -31.28 -29.76 1.36
C TYR A 210 -32.33 -30.40 0.47
N THR A 211 -32.52 -31.70 0.63
CA THR A 211 -33.72 -32.32 0.10
C THR A 211 -34.93 -31.71 0.79
N GLU A 212 -36.10 -31.75 0.15
CA GLU A 212 -37.35 -31.21 0.72
C GLU A 212 -37.65 -31.80 2.12
N GLU A 213 -37.25 -33.06 2.32
CA GLU A 213 -37.38 -33.80 3.57
C GLU A 213 -36.41 -33.29 4.65
N GLU A 214 -35.15 -33.00 4.30
CA GLU A 214 -34.18 -32.38 5.21
C GLU A 214 -34.59 -30.95 5.59
N LEU A 215 -35.20 -30.21 4.66
CA LEU A 215 -35.72 -28.87 4.89
C LEU A 215 -36.91 -28.90 5.87
N MET A 216 -37.83 -29.85 5.68
CA MET A 216 -38.98 -30.09 6.56
C MET A 216 -38.57 -30.46 7.98
N ASN A 217 -37.53 -31.30 8.13
CA ASN A 217 -37.01 -31.66 9.45
C ASN A 217 -36.33 -30.47 10.15
N LEU A 218 -35.55 -29.68 9.42
CA LEU A 218 -34.97 -28.43 9.94
C LEU A 218 -36.02 -27.43 10.43
N ILE A 219 -37.13 -27.29 9.69
CA ILE A 219 -38.24 -26.42 10.08
C ILE A 219 -38.92 -26.94 11.36
N LYS A 220 -39.15 -28.25 11.47
CA LYS A 220 -39.73 -28.86 12.67
C LYS A 220 -38.83 -28.69 13.90
N ASP A 221 -37.54 -28.90 13.75
CA ASP A 221 -36.58 -28.76 14.85
C ASP A 221 -36.53 -27.30 15.34
N GLN A 222 -36.54 -26.32 14.42
CA GLN A 222 -36.58 -24.89 14.75
C GLN A 222 -37.90 -24.44 15.40
N LEU A 223 -39.02 -25.09 15.07
CA LEU A 223 -40.32 -24.81 15.68
C LEU A 223 -40.43 -25.45 17.07
N ASN A 224 -39.82 -26.61 17.28
CA ASN A 224 -39.81 -27.31 18.57
C ASN A 224 -38.84 -26.69 19.58
N GLU A 225 -37.72 -26.09 19.14
CA GLU A 225 -36.80 -25.36 20.04
C GLU A 225 -37.35 -24.00 20.53
N LYS A 226 -38.45 -23.52 19.96
CA LYS A 226 -39.11 -22.25 20.33
C LYS A 226 -40.45 -22.40 21.06
N GLY A 227 -40.85 -23.63 21.38
CA GLY A 227 -42.04 -23.93 22.20
C GLY A 227 -41.66 -24.30 23.63
#